data_AF-F8IGT3-F1
#
_entry.id   AF-F8IGT3-F1
#
_cell.length_a   1.000
_cell.length_b   1.000
_cell.length_c   1.000
_cell.angle_alpha   90.00
_cell.angle_beta   90.00
_cell.angle_gamma   90.00
#
_symmetry.space_group_name_H-M   'P 1'
#
loop_
_entity.id
_entity.type
_entity.pdbx_description
1 polymer ?
#
loop_
_entity_poly.entity_id
_entity_poly.type
_entity_poly.pdbx_seq_one_letter_code
_entity_poly.pdbx_strand_id
1 'polypeptide(L)'
;MPKVRAPKKLIEVALPLDDINAEAAREKSIRHGHPSTLHLWWARRPLAAARAVLFAQLVNDPGGERGYKPGMTKEQAQRERERLFDIMRRLVKWENSNNEEVLREAREEILKSWRETCEMNKGLPGFDPDKLPAFHDPFAGGGSIPLEAQRLGLQAYASDLNPVAVLINKALIEIPPKFAGRPPVNPEARSKMGLLEEECKGARGLAEDIRYYGKWMRDEAFKRIGHLYPQVELPPEHGGGKATVIAWLWARTVKSPNPAYSHVDVPLISSFWLSKKKGKEVFIQPVVNGDRYSFTVVSGLATGNLKEIDAGTTWVAENGRKIKATFKCIVSGSPIKADYIDEQANCGKMGFRLMAVVVQGRHGRIYLAPDVIDVDSLQREIHTYFCRDPHFAPVFGLVFIFDRNFDSTRGIG
;
A
#
# COMPACT_ATOMS: atom_id res chain seq x y z
N MET A 1 46.16 -6.07 -6.17
CA MET A 1 45.38 -6.24 -4.93
C MET A 1 45.47 -7.68 -4.48
N PRO A 2 45.63 -7.99 -3.19
CA PRO A 2 45.57 -9.36 -2.68
C PRO A 2 44.22 -9.99 -3.02
N LYS A 3 44.23 -11.27 -3.41
CA LYS A 3 43.03 -12.01 -3.81
C LYS A 3 42.17 -12.32 -2.60
N VAL A 4 40.98 -11.72 -2.53
CA VAL A 4 39.95 -12.03 -1.52
C VAL A 4 39.47 -13.47 -1.71
N ARG A 5 39.36 -14.22 -0.61
CA ARG A 5 38.81 -15.57 -0.55
C ARG A 5 37.34 -15.49 -0.13
N ALA A 6 36.44 -16.01 -0.94
CA ALA A 6 35.01 -16.04 -0.65
C ALA A 6 34.59 -17.47 -0.31
N PRO A 7 34.09 -17.76 0.91
CA PRO A 7 33.47 -19.04 1.18
C PRO A 7 32.15 -19.15 0.40
N LYS A 8 31.83 -20.36 -0.07
CA LYS A 8 30.53 -20.65 -0.68
C LYS A 8 29.40 -20.36 0.32
N LYS A 9 28.35 -19.68 -0.13
CA LYS A 9 27.18 -19.31 0.67
C LYS A 9 26.04 -20.30 0.46
N LEU A 10 25.08 -20.35 1.40
CA LEU A 10 23.90 -21.22 1.28
C LEU A 10 23.10 -20.94 0.01
N ILE A 11 23.00 -19.66 -0.37
CA ILE A 11 22.28 -19.22 -1.59
C ILE A 11 22.84 -19.83 -2.88
N GLU A 12 24.10 -20.27 -2.88
CA GLU A 12 24.78 -20.86 -4.04
C GLU A 12 24.65 -22.39 -4.11
N VAL A 13 23.92 -23.02 -3.17
CA VAL A 13 23.81 -24.47 -3.07
C VAL A 13 22.36 -24.93 -3.11
N ALA A 14 21.59 -24.62 -2.06
CA ALA A 14 20.21 -25.05 -1.92
C ALA A 14 19.50 -24.18 -0.89
N LEU A 15 18.18 -24.08 -1.01
CA LEU A 15 17.29 -23.39 -0.08
C LEU A 15 16.01 -24.20 0.10
N PRO A 16 15.33 -24.12 1.25
CA PRO A 16 14.01 -24.71 1.46
C PRO A 16 12.93 -23.88 0.70
N LEU A 17 12.95 -23.95 -0.62
CA LEU A 17 12.13 -23.08 -1.49
C LEU A 17 10.63 -23.29 -1.30
N ASP A 18 10.18 -24.52 -1.04
CA ASP A 18 8.75 -24.80 -0.82
C ASP A 18 8.22 -24.07 0.42
N ASP A 19 8.98 -24.08 1.51
CA ASP A 19 8.66 -23.36 2.76
C ASP A 19 8.66 -21.84 2.55
N ILE A 20 9.69 -21.32 1.86
CA ILE A 20 9.82 -19.89 1.57
C ILE A 20 8.65 -19.41 0.68
N ASN A 21 8.30 -20.18 -0.35
CA ASN A 21 7.24 -19.85 -1.29
C ASN A 21 5.86 -19.89 -0.62
N ALA A 22 5.61 -20.87 0.25
CA ALA A 22 4.38 -20.98 1.00
C ALA A 22 4.15 -19.75 1.89
N GLU A 23 5.15 -19.35 2.67
CA GLU A 23 5.03 -18.16 3.55
C GLU A 23 4.97 -16.85 2.75
N ALA A 24 5.74 -16.72 1.66
CA ALA A 24 5.68 -15.56 0.78
C ALA A 24 4.30 -15.39 0.11
N ALA A 25 3.61 -16.50 -0.23
CA ALA A 25 2.25 -16.46 -0.73
C ALA A 25 1.25 -16.08 0.38
N ARG A 26 1.40 -16.68 1.57
CA ARG A 26 0.56 -16.42 2.75
C ARG A 26 0.61 -14.95 3.19
N GLU A 27 1.79 -14.34 3.17
CA GLU A 27 2.02 -12.93 3.55
C GLU A 27 1.10 -11.95 2.80
N LYS A 28 0.75 -12.24 1.54
CA LYS A 28 -0.15 -11.40 0.72
C LYS A 28 -1.55 -11.25 1.32
N SER A 29 -1.97 -12.12 2.24
CA SER A 29 -3.26 -12.08 2.91
C SER A 29 -3.23 -11.36 4.26
N ILE A 30 -2.03 -11.02 4.77
CA ILE A 30 -1.85 -10.40 6.07
C ILE A 30 -2.20 -8.92 5.99
N ARG A 31 -3.02 -8.45 6.94
CA ARG A 31 -3.58 -7.08 6.97
C ARG A 31 -3.31 -6.35 8.28
N HIS A 32 -2.52 -6.95 9.17
CA HIS A 32 -2.20 -6.38 10.47
C HIS A 32 -0.68 -6.46 10.69
N GLY A 33 -0.07 -5.38 11.17
CA GLY A 33 1.39 -5.27 11.40
C GLY A 33 2.27 -5.32 10.15
N HIS A 34 1.74 -5.65 8.98
CA HIS A 34 2.51 -5.76 7.75
C HIS A 34 2.81 -4.38 7.13
N PRO A 35 4.05 -4.09 6.69
CA PRO A 35 4.41 -2.78 6.11
C PRO A 35 3.55 -2.31 4.92
N SER A 36 2.88 -3.23 4.22
CA SER A 36 1.93 -2.87 3.16
C SER A 36 0.67 -2.16 3.64
N THR A 37 0.35 -2.24 4.93
CA THR A 37 -0.78 -1.51 5.51
C THR A 37 -0.43 -0.07 5.84
N LEU A 38 0.86 0.29 5.90
CA LEU A 38 1.31 1.68 5.96
C LEU A 38 1.13 2.36 4.60
N HIS A 39 1.65 1.74 3.55
CA HIS A 39 1.47 2.19 2.17
C HIS A 39 1.63 1.02 1.19
N LEU A 40 0.72 0.93 0.22
CA LEU A 40 0.80 -0.08 -0.84
C LEU A 40 1.90 0.30 -1.84
N TRP A 41 2.88 -0.59 -2.03
CA TRP A 41 3.94 -0.42 -3.03
C TRP A 41 3.82 -1.52 -4.07
N TRP A 42 3.73 -1.15 -5.35
CA TRP A 42 3.34 -2.04 -6.46
C TRP A 42 4.30 -3.21 -6.72
N ALA A 43 5.56 -3.10 -6.30
CA ALA A 43 6.57 -4.14 -6.48
C ALA A 43 7.25 -4.54 -5.16
N ARG A 44 6.50 -4.51 -4.04
CA ARG A 44 7.07 -4.91 -2.74
C ARG A 44 7.43 -6.39 -2.74
N ARG A 45 8.69 -6.71 -2.42
CA ARG A 45 9.15 -8.09 -2.23
C ARG A 45 8.57 -8.67 -0.94
N PRO A 46 8.14 -9.95 -0.93
CA PRO A 46 7.71 -10.60 0.30
C PRO A 46 8.82 -10.56 1.37
N LEU A 47 8.47 -10.23 2.60
CA LEU A 47 9.42 -10.17 3.72
C LEU A 47 10.01 -11.55 4.02
N ALA A 48 9.19 -12.60 3.96
CA ALA A 48 9.65 -13.99 4.09
C ALA A 48 10.80 -14.31 3.13
N ALA A 49 10.63 -13.98 1.84
CA ALA A 49 11.64 -14.20 0.82
C ALA A 49 12.89 -13.33 1.03
N ALA A 50 12.70 -12.04 1.36
CA ALA A 50 13.81 -11.12 1.61
C ALA A 50 14.68 -11.59 2.79
N ARG A 51 14.07 -11.99 3.90
CA ARG A 51 14.75 -12.53 5.09
C ARG A 51 15.52 -13.81 4.79
N ALA A 52 14.92 -14.75 4.07
CA ALA A 52 15.57 -16.00 3.67
C ALA A 52 16.79 -15.76 2.79
N VAL A 53 16.65 -14.92 1.75
CA VAL A 53 17.74 -14.60 0.81
C VAL A 53 18.89 -13.89 1.52
N LEU A 54 18.60 -12.92 2.39
CA LEU A 54 19.62 -12.23 3.18
C LEU A 54 20.37 -13.20 4.10
N PHE A 55 19.66 -14.04 4.85
CA PHE A 55 20.29 -15.06 5.70
C PHE A 55 21.17 -16.00 4.87
N ALA A 56 20.66 -16.50 3.75
CA ALA A 56 21.38 -17.41 2.87
C ALA A 56 22.61 -16.80 2.18
N GLN A 57 22.59 -15.49 1.92
CA GLN A 57 23.70 -14.75 1.34
C GLN A 57 24.83 -14.49 2.35
N LEU A 58 24.48 -14.38 3.63
CA LEU A 58 25.44 -14.06 4.70
C LEU A 58 26.04 -15.32 5.32
N VAL A 59 25.27 -16.40 5.42
CA VAL A 59 25.69 -17.65 6.05
C VAL A 59 26.48 -18.53 5.07
N ASN A 60 27.63 -19.02 5.53
CA ASN A 60 28.48 -19.92 4.78
C ASN A 60 27.82 -21.30 4.64
N ASP A 61 27.94 -21.92 3.47
CA ASP A 61 27.63 -23.34 3.31
C ASP A 61 28.69 -24.17 4.05
N PRO A 62 28.28 -25.17 4.87
CA PRO A 62 29.22 -25.98 5.64
C PRO A 62 30.12 -26.88 4.77
N GLY A 63 29.82 -27.04 3.47
CA GLY A 63 30.57 -27.88 2.54
C GLY A 63 31.42 -27.14 1.50
N GLY A 64 31.77 -25.86 1.73
CA GLY A 64 32.33 -24.89 0.76
C GLY A 64 33.52 -25.26 -0.16
N GLU A 65 34.17 -24.24 -0.75
CA GLU A 65 34.93 -24.30 -2.03
C GLU A 65 36.12 -25.28 -2.16
N ARG A 66 36.55 -25.99 -1.11
CA ARG A 66 37.61 -27.03 -1.19
C ARG A 66 37.20 -28.37 -0.58
N GLY A 67 35.90 -28.58 -0.38
CA GLY A 67 35.34 -29.68 0.37
C GLY A 67 34.93 -29.28 1.79
N TYR A 68 34.66 -30.27 2.61
CA TYR A 68 34.27 -30.08 4.01
C TYR A 68 35.41 -29.41 4.80
N LYS A 69 35.06 -28.72 5.90
CA LYS A 69 36.06 -28.32 6.90
C LYS A 69 36.96 -29.54 7.23
N PRO A 70 38.27 -29.38 7.47
CA PRO A 70 39.14 -30.50 7.83
C PRO A 70 38.50 -31.35 8.93
N GLY A 71 38.26 -32.64 8.65
CA GLY A 71 37.61 -33.58 9.56
C GLY A 71 36.09 -33.68 9.48
N MET A 72 35.41 -32.94 8.59
CA MET A 72 33.95 -33.04 8.39
C MET A 72 33.60 -33.98 7.22
N THR A 73 32.60 -34.85 7.38
CA THR A 73 32.09 -35.74 6.33
C THR A 73 30.95 -35.10 5.53
N LYS A 74 30.56 -35.73 4.41
CA LYS A 74 29.39 -35.33 3.60
C LYS A 74 28.11 -35.32 4.41
N GLU A 75 27.91 -36.35 5.21
CA GLU A 75 26.74 -36.53 6.05
C GLU A 75 26.71 -35.49 7.16
N GLN A 76 27.86 -35.14 7.74
CA GLN A 76 27.97 -34.07 8.73
C GLN A 76 27.66 -32.71 8.12
N ALA A 77 28.19 -32.39 6.94
CA ALA A 77 27.88 -31.14 6.25
C ALA A 77 26.42 -31.05 5.84
N GLN A 78 25.81 -32.16 5.39
CA GLN A 78 24.39 -32.20 5.08
C GLN A 78 23.52 -32.00 6.33
N ARG A 79 23.88 -32.60 7.47
CA ARG A 79 23.19 -32.38 8.75
C ARG A 79 23.27 -30.92 9.20
N GLU A 80 24.45 -30.31 9.09
CA GLU A 80 24.61 -28.88 9.44
C GLU A 80 23.83 -27.98 8.48
N ARG A 81 23.81 -28.29 7.18
CA ARG A 81 23.00 -27.57 6.20
C ARG A 81 21.52 -27.66 6.53
N GLU A 82 21.04 -28.84 6.90
CA GLU A 82 19.64 -29.02 7.30
C GLU A 82 19.29 -28.22 8.56
N ARG A 83 20.18 -28.16 9.55
CA ARG A 83 20.02 -27.30 10.73
C ARG A 83 19.90 -25.81 10.33
N LEU A 84 20.74 -25.35 9.40
CA LEU A 84 20.67 -23.97 8.88
C LEU A 84 19.36 -23.73 8.11
N PHE A 85 18.85 -24.74 7.40
CA PHE A 85 17.53 -24.67 6.75
C PHE A 85 16.39 -24.62 7.77
N ASP A 86 16.48 -25.32 8.90
CA ASP A 86 15.50 -25.23 9.97
C ASP A 86 15.43 -23.83 10.60
N ILE A 87 16.57 -23.14 10.73
CA ILE A 87 16.59 -21.71 11.11
C ILE A 87 15.81 -20.90 10.07
N MET A 88 16.09 -21.12 8.78
CA MET A 88 15.42 -20.41 7.69
C MET A 88 13.90 -20.67 7.66
N ARG A 89 13.46 -21.92 7.83
CA ARG A 89 12.03 -22.30 7.90
C ARG A 89 11.32 -21.61 9.06
N ARG A 90 12.00 -21.42 10.20
CA ARG A 90 11.45 -20.65 11.32
C ARG A 90 11.47 -19.16 11.04
N LEU A 91 12.53 -18.64 10.44
CA LEU A 91 12.65 -17.23 10.08
C LEU A 91 11.55 -16.79 9.12
N VAL A 92 11.17 -17.58 8.11
CA VAL A 92 10.20 -17.13 7.09
C VAL A 92 8.76 -17.05 7.58
N LYS A 93 8.42 -17.70 8.70
CA LYS A 93 7.07 -17.65 9.27
C LYS A 93 6.73 -16.24 9.75
N TRP A 94 5.58 -15.73 9.33
CA TRP A 94 5.13 -14.40 9.71
C TRP A 94 5.14 -14.18 11.23
N GLU A 95 4.66 -15.18 11.98
CA GLU A 95 4.57 -15.19 13.45
C GLU A 95 5.92 -14.97 14.13
N ASN A 96 7.02 -15.32 13.46
CA ASN A 96 8.37 -15.19 13.97
C ASN A 96 9.07 -13.88 13.54
N SER A 97 8.40 -13.00 12.79
CA SER A 97 9.04 -11.78 12.23
C SER A 97 9.64 -10.84 13.29
N ASN A 98 9.14 -10.90 14.53
CA ASN A 98 9.65 -10.15 15.69
C ASN A 98 10.06 -11.09 16.85
N ASN A 99 10.25 -12.39 16.60
CA ASN A 99 10.66 -13.34 17.64
C ASN A 99 12.17 -13.24 17.86
N GLU A 100 12.56 -12.56 18.96
CA GLU A 100 13.98 -12.32 19.27
C GLU A 100 14.80 -13.59 19.49
N GLU A 101 14.20 -14.71 19.91
CA GLU A 101 14.93 -15.98 20.04
C GLU A 101 15.39 -16.48 18.67
N VAL A 102 14.47 -16.50 17.69
CA VAL A 102 14.75 -16.92 16.31
C VAL A 102 15.68 -15.92 15.61
N LEU A 103 15.48 -14.62 15.81
CA LEU A 103 16.33 -13.58 15.23
C LEU A 103 17.75 -13.62 15.82
N ARG A 104 17.90 -13.88 17.12
CA ARG A 104 19.21 -14.00 17.77
C ARG A 104 19.99 -15.18 17.21
N GLU A 105 19.38 -16.35 17.10
CA GLU A 105 20.03 -17.54 16.52
C GLU A 105 20.49 -17.28 15.08
N ALA A 106 19.67 -16.59 14.27
CA ALA A 106 20.06 -16.21 12.92
C ALA A 106 21.25 -15.22 12.89
N ARG A 107 21.22 -14.19 13.76
CA ARG A 107 22.32 -13.22 13.92
C ARG A 107 23.62 -13.90 14.34
N GLU A 108 23.56 -14.90 15.22
CA GLU A 108 24.71 -15.67 15.66
C GLU A 108 25.36 -16.48 14.52
N GLU A 109 24.57 -17.13 13.66
CA GLU A 109 25.10 -17.85 12.49
C GLU A 109 25.69 -16.91 11.43
N ILE A 110 25.08 -15.73 11.25
CA ILE A 110 25.63 -14.66 10.39
C ILE A 110 26.99 -14.22 10.92
N LEU A 111 27.09 -13.92 12.22
CA LEU A 111 28.33 -13.48 12.85
C LEU A 111 29.42 -14.56 12.78
N LYS A 112 29.08 -15.82 13.05
CA LYS A 112 29.99 -16.97 12.91
C LYS A 112 30.52 -17.07 11.48
N SER A 113 29.64 -17.00 10.48
CA SER A 113 30.02 -17.04 9.06
C SER A 113 30.91 -15.86 8.65
N TRP A 114 30.65 -14.67 9.21
CA TRP A 114 31.47 -13.49 8.99
C TRP A 114 32.86 -13.63 9.59
N ARG A 115 32.98 -14.13 10.83
CA ARG A 115 34.27 -14.38 11.49
C ARG A 115 35.11 -15.40 10.73
N GLU A 116 34.49 -16.46 10.24
CA GLU A 116 35.17 -17.42 9.36
C GLU A 116 35.68 -16.76 8.08
N THR A 117 34.85 -15.89 7.46
CA THR A 117 35.23 -15.13 6.26
C THR A 117 36.40 -14.17 6.56
N CYS A 118 36.41 -13.51 7.71
CA CYS A 118 37.48 -12.62 8.14
C CYS A 118 38.79 -13.37 8.37
N GLU A 119 38.76 -14.54 9.01
CA GLU A 119 39.97 -15.33 9.23
C GLU A 119 40.59 -15.80 7.90
N MET A 120 39.77 -16.14 6.89
CA MET A 120 40.26 -16.46 5.54
C MET A 120 40.94 -15.28 4.83
N ASN A 121 40.64 -14.05 5.24
CA ASN A 121 41.09 -12.79 4.65
C ASN A 121 41.85 -11.92 5.66
N LYS A 122 42.47 -12.54 6.65
CA LYS A 122 43.16 -11.85 7.74
C LYS A 122 44.23 -10.90 7.22
N GLY A 123 44.23 -9.67 7.74
CA GLY A 123 45.15 -8.61 7.33
C GLY A 123 44.72 -7.83 6.07
N LEU A 124 43.59 -8.18 5.45
CA LEU A 124 43.02 -7.40 4.35
C LEU A 124 42.09 -6.30 4.89
N PRO A 125 42.05 -5.12 4.25
CA PRO A 125 41.13 -4.05 4.64
C PRO A 125 39.67 -4.49 4.48
N GLY A 126 38.82 -4.13 5.43
CA GLY A 126 37.39 -4.44 5.42
C GLY A 126 36.98 -5.78 6.05
N PHE A 127 37.93 -6.58 6.54
CA PHE A 127 37.67 -7.86 7.21
C PHE A 127 37.88 -7.76 8.73
N ASP A 128 36.95 -7.08 9.39
CA ASP A 128 36.91 -6.91 10.84
C ASP A 128 35.93 -7.93 11.46
N PRO A 129 36.41 -8.90 12.28
CA PRO A 129 35.57 -9.96 12.84
C PRO A 129 34.50 -9.47 13.84
N ASP A 130 34.63 -8.24 14.34
CA ASP A 130 33.70 -7.64 15.30
C ASP A 130 32.74 -6.63 14.66
N LYS A 131 32.90 -6.38 13.35
CA LYS A 131 32.05 -5.45 12.59
C LYS A 131 31.51 -6.10 11.32
N LEU A 132 30.21 -6.39 11.31
CA LEU A 132 29.51 -6.85 10.11
C LEU A 132 29.58 -5.81 8.98
N PRO A 133 29.62 -6.24 7.70
CA PRO A 133 29.54 -5.32 6.58
C PRO A 133 28.17 -4.61 6.56
N ALA A 134 28.18 -3.35 6.14
CA ALA A 134 26.95 -2.60 5.93
C ALA A 134 26.15 -3.19 4.75
N PHE A 135 24.83 -3.22 4.88
CA PHE A 135 23.92 -3.59 3.81
C PHE A 135 23.49 -2.35 3.04
N HIS A 136 23.53 -2.38 1.70
CA HIS A 136 23.14 -1.26 0.86
C HIS A 136 22.15 -1.71 -0.22
N ASP A 137 20.96 -1.13 -0.23
CA ASP A 137 19.94 -1.32 -1.27
C ASP A 137 19.71 0.00 -2.02
N PRO A 138 20.29 0.17 -3.23
CA PRO A 138 20.16 1.41 -3.98
C PRO A 138 18.78 1.61 -4.61
N PHE A 139 17.90 0.59 -4.60
CA PHE A 139 16.59 0.58 -5.24
C PHE A 139 15.53 0.00 -4.31
N ALA A 140 15.49 0.51 -3.08
CA ALA A 140 14.78 -0.12 -1.97
C ALA A 140 13.25 -0.18 -2.16
N GLY A 141 12.67 0.71 -2.96
CA GLY A 141 11.25 0.76 -3.24
C GLY A 141 10.43 0.74 -1.95
N GLY A 142 9.64 -0.32 -1.76
CA GLY A 142 8.77 -0.49 -0.60
C GLY A 142 9.48 -0.85 0.73
N GLY A 143 10.81 -0.99 0.73
CA GLY A 143 11.66 -1.12 1.92
C GLY A 143 11.78 -2.52 2.53
N SER A 144 11.31 -3.57 1.86
CA SER A 144 11.29 -4.93 2.42
C SER A 144 12.68 -5.47 2.77
N ILE A 145 13.62 -5.40 1.82
CA ILE A 145 14.96 -5.97 2.00
C ILE A 145 15.77 -5.22 3.08
N PRO A 146 15.87 -3.88 3.05
CA PRO A 146 16.62 -3.18 4.11
C PRO A 146 15.95 -3.30 5.50
N LEU A 147 14.62 -3.45 5.58
CA LEU A 147 13.94 -3.76 6.85
C LEU A 147 14.37 -5.13 7.40
N GLU A 148 14.38 -6.16 6.56
CA GLU A 148 14.81 -7.50 6.98
C GLU A 148 16.31 -7.58 7.26
N ALA A 149 17.14 -6.81 6.54
CA ALA A 149 18.56 -6.66 6.84
C ALA A 149 18.77 -6.10 8.26
N GLN A 150 18.01 -5.08 8.64
CA GLN A 150 18.05 -4.52 9.98
C GLN A 150 17.58 -5.53 11.04
N ARG A 151 16.51 -6.30 10.77
CA ARG A 151 16.07 -7.39 11.67
C ARG A 151 17.14 -8.45 11.88
N LEU A 152 17.93 -8.76 10.85
CA LEU A 152 19.07 -9.67 10.90
C LEU A 152 20.35 -9.05 11.48
N GLY A 153 20.29 -7.83 12.01
CA GLY A 153 21.39 -7.19 12.73
C GLY A 153 22.38 -6.41 11.85
N LEU A 154 22.09 -6.22 10.56
CA LEU A 154 22.93 -5.44 9.66
C LEU A 154 22.66 -3.93 9.81
N GLN A 155 23.71 -3.14 9.62
CA GLN A 155 23.54 -1.70 9.39
C GLN A 155 23.03 -1.49 7.96
N ALA A 156 21.72 -1.27 7.81
CA ALA A 156 21.06 -1.12 6.52
C ALA A 156 21.02 0.34 6.04
N TYR A 157 21.44 0.55 4.80
CA TYR A 157 21.33 1.78 4.04
C TYR A 157 20.44 1.53 2.83
N ALA A 158 19.49 2.43 2.59
CA ALA A 158 18.52 2.31 1.53
C ALA A 158 18.41 3.64 0.78
N SER A 159 18.36 3.59 -0.55
CA SER A 159 18.06 4.75 -1.39
C SER A 159 16.98 4.41 -2.42
N ASP A 160 16.30 5.46 -2.89
CA ASP A 160 15.38 5.40 -4.02
C ASP A 160 15.25 6.80 -4.64
N LEU A 161 14.98 6.88 -5.94
CA LEU A 161 14.71 8.15 -6.61
C LEU A 161 13.28 8.64 -6.30
N ASN A 162 12.35 7.72 -6.05
CA ASN A 162 10.97 8.05 -5.78
C ASN A 162 10.80 8.58 -4.34
N PRO A 163 10.32 9.82 -4.15
CA PRO A 163 10.18 10.41 -2.81
C PRO A 163 9.20 9.64 -1.91
N VAL A 164 8.20 8.95 -2.50
CA VAL A 164 7.27 8.09 -1.75
C VAL A 164 8.00 6.85 -1.21
N ALA A 165 8.86 6.22 -2.01
CA ALA A 165 9.69 5.11 -1.56
C ALA A 165 10.62 5.56 -0.42
N VAL A 166 11.30 6.70 -0.58
CA VAL A 166 12.16 7.28 0.46
C VAL A 166 11.38 7.49 1.76
N LEU A 167 10.18 8.06 1.69
CA LEU A 167 9.34 8.28 2.89
C LEU A 167 8.93 6.97 3.57
N ILE A 168 8.56 5.94 2.80
CA ILE A 168 8.25 4.61 3.33
C ILE A 168 9.45 4.02 4.06
N ASN A 169 10.64 4.08 3.46
CA ASN A 169 11.87 3.57 4.07
C ASN A 169 12.24 4.34 5.34
N LYS A 170 12.06 5.66 5.36
CA LYS A 170 12.23 6.47 6.57
C LYS A 170 11.31 6.02 7.68
N ALA A 171 10.02 5.83 7.38
CA ALA A 171 9.02 5.41 8.36
C ALA A 171 9.25 3.98 8.88
N LEU A 172 9.80 3.07 8.07
CA LEU A 172 10.02 1.68 8.45
C LEU A 172 11.38 1.41 9.11
N ILE A 173 12.44 2.08 8.65
CA ILE A 173 13.83 1.66 8.90
C ILE A 173 14.63 2.73 9.63
N GLU A 174 14.43 4.01 9.29
CA GLU A 174 15.25 5.10 9.84
C GLU A 174 14.67 5.65 11.15
N ILE A 175 13.37 5.92 11.18
CA ILE A 175 12.72 6.61 12.29
C ILE A 175 12.55 5.68 13.50
N PRO A 176 11.91 4.50 13.42
CA PRO A 176 11.59 3.71 14.61
C PRO A 176 12.80 3.36 15.51
N PRO A 177 13.96 2.94 14.97
CA PRO A 177 15.14 2.65 15.81
C PRO A 177 15.69 3.86 16.56
N LYS A 178 15.57 5.08 16.00
CA LYS A 178 16.00 6.31 16.69
C LYS A 178 15.20 6.59 17.96
N PHE A 179 13.99 6.05 18.04
CA PHE A 179 13.08 6.18 19.18
C PHE A 179 12.95 4.87 20.00
N ALA A 180 13.75 3.85 19.69
CA ALA A 180 13.72 2.61 20.45
C ALA A 180 14.08 2.87 21.92
N GLY A 181 13.27 2.35 22.85
CA GLY A 181 13.48 2.53 24.29
C GLY A 181 13.15 3.93 24.80
N ARG A 182 12.69 4.86 23.95
CA ARG A 182 12.38 6.23 24.37
C ARG A 182 10.94 6.33 24.87
N PRO A 183 10.68 7.06 25.97
CA PRO A 183 9.34 7.30 26.45
C PRO A 183 8.57 8.22 25.48
N PRO A 184 7.23 8.10 25.42
CA PRO A 184 6.42 9.02 24.64
C PRO A 184 6.56 10.46 25.11
N VAL A 185 6.41 11.42 24.19
CA VAL A 185 6.45 12.85 24.50
C VAL A 185 5.06 13.46 24.68
N ASN A 186 3.99 12.76 24.26
CA ASN A 186 2.63 13.27 24.40
C ASN A 186 2.20 13.41 25.88
N PRO A 187 1.47 14.48 26.22
CA PRO A 187 1.18 14.82 27.60
C PRO A 187 0.27 13.80 28.29
N GLU A 188 -0.64 13.16 27.55
CA GLU A 188 -1.57 12.17 28.10
C GLU A 188 -0.82 10.92 28.57
N ALA A 189 0.06 10.35 27.73
CA ALA A 189 0.88 9.21 28.10
C ALA A 189 1.83 9.54 29.25
N ARG A 190 2.46 10.74 29.25
CA ARG A 190 3.35 11.17 30.35
C ARG A 190 2.63 11.33 31.69
N SER A 191 1.35 11.69 31.68
CA SER A 191 0.56 11.81 32.91
C SER A 191 0.16 10.46 33.51
N LYS A 192 0.06 9.41 32.68
CA LYS A 192 -0.37 8.06 33.07
C LYS A 192 0.79 7.11 33.35
N MET A 193 1.90 7.24 32.62
CA MET A 193 3.10 6.42 32.82
C MET A 193 3.87 6.93 34.03
N GLY A 194 3.54 6.39 35.20
CA GLY A 194 4.47 6.41 36.32
C GLY A 194 5.70 5.57 35.98
N LEU A 195 6.75 6.21 35.45
CA LEU A 195 8.18 5.80 35.51
C LEU A 195 8.59 4.34 35.22
N LEU A 196 7.78 3.51 34.58
CA LEU A 196 8.22 2.15 34.22
C LEU A 196 8.86 2.15 32.84
N GLU A 197 10.19 2.32 32.81
CA GLU A 197 11.05 2.15 31.62
C GLU A 197 10.77 0.82 30.87
N GLU A 198 10.30 -0.21 31.58
CA GLU A 198 9.94 -1.51 31.01
C GLU A 198 8.78 -1.47 30.00
N GLU A 199 7.90 -0.47 30.07
CA GLU A 199 6.77 -0.35 29.12
C GLU A 199 7.21 0.17 27.74
N CYS A 200 8.36 0.84 27.67
CA CYS A 200 8.88 1.50 26.47
C CYS A 200 9.76 0.59 25.59
N LYS A 201 9.55 -0.74 25.63
CA LYS A 201 10.29 -1.69 24.80
C LYS A 201 10.12 -1.39 23.31
N GLY A 202 11.22 -1.34 22.56
CA GLY A 202 11.21 -1.06 21.12
C GLY A 202 10.64 0.32 20.80
N ALA A 203 9.85 0.44 19.73
CA ALA A 203 9.29 1.72 19.27
C ALA A 203 7.91 2.06 19.88
N ARG A 204 7.55 1.48 21.04
CA ARG A 204 6.23 1.67 21.67
C ARG A 204 5.94 3.13 22.03
N GLY A 205 6.90 3.86 22.60
CA GLY A 205 6.72 5.28 22.92
C GLY A 205 6.41 6.11 21.68
N LEU A 206 7.14 5.87 20.58
CA LEU A 206 6.85 6.49 19.29
C LEU A 206 5.46 6.12 18.77
N ALA A 207 5.04 4.85 18.91
CA ALA A 207 3.71 4.41 18.49
C ALA A 207 2.59 5.15 19.25
N GLU A 208 2.74 5.37 20.56
CA GLU A 208 1.81 6.16 21.35
C GLU A 208 1.75 7.62 20.86
N ASP A 209 2.91 8.24 20.60
CA ASP A 209 2.96 9.60 20.05
C ASP A 209 2.30 9.70 18.68
N ILE A 210 2.55 8.74 17.78
CA ILE A 210 1.90 8.69 16.46
C ILE A 210 0.37 8.60 16.60
N ARG A 211 -0.14 7.77 17.52
CA ARG A 211 -1.59 7.67 17.76
C ARG A 211 -2.14 8.99 18.30
N TYR A 212 -1.48 9.59 19.29
CA TYR A 212 -1.93 10.82 19.92
C TYR A 212 -1.94 12.01 18.94
N TYR A 213 -0.79 12.30 18.33
CA TYR A 213 -0.68 13.43 17.39
C TYR A 213 -1.41 13.16 16.08
N GLY A 214 -1.50 11.90 15.64
CA GLY A 214 -2.35 11.51 14.52
C GLY A 214 -3.83 11.82 14.78
N LYS A 215 -4.33 11.50 15.98
CA LYS A 215 -5.68 11.87 16.40
C LYS A 215 -5.87 13.38 16.42
N TRP A 216 -4.95 14.13 17.03
CA TRP A 216 -5.01 15.59 17.09
C TRP A 216 -5.01 16.23 15.69
N MET A 217 -4.10 15.82 14.80
CA MET A 217 -4.04 16.32 13.42
C MET A 217 -5.34 16.04 12.66
N ARG A 218 -5.89 14.83 12.82
CA ARG A 218 -7.18 14.46 12.23
C ARG A 218 -8.31 15.34 12.75
N ASP A 219 -8.36 15.58 14.06
CA ASP A 219 -9.41 16.38 14.67
C ASP A 219 -9.32 17.85 14.24
N GLU A 220 -8.11 18.41 14.11
CA GLU A 220 -7.90 19.75 13.55
C GLU A 220 -8.24 19.84 12.06
N ALA A 221 -7.88 18.82 11.27
CA ALA A 221 -8.31 18.74 9.87
C ALA A 221 -9.85 18.69 9.78
N PHE A 222 -10.51 17.90 10.62
CA PHE A 222 -11.96 17.81 10.65
C PHE A 222 -12.62 19.13 11.03
N LYS A 223 -12.06 19.91 11.98
CA LYS A 223 -12.56 21.26 12.28
C LYS A 223 -12.47 22.20 11.08
N ARG A 224 -11.36 22.14 10.33
CA ARG A 224 -11.09 23.07 9.21
C ARG A 224 -11.85 22.72 7.94
N ILE A 225 -11.92 21.43 7.59
CA ILE A 225 -12.45 20.96 6.29
C ILE A 225 -13.52 19.88 6.41
N GLY A 226 -13.94 19.52 7.62
CA GLY A 226 -14.98 18.50 7.82
C GLY A 226 -16.34 18.89 7.25
N HIS A 227 -16.62 20.19 7.13
CA HIS A 227 -17.84 20.69 6.49
C HIS A 227 -17.91 20.34 4.99
N LEU A 228 -16.76 20.14 4.32
CA LEU A 228 -16.70 19.65 2.94
C LEU A 228 -17.17 18.19 2.81
N TYR A 229 -17.35 17.48 3.94
CA TYR A 229 -17.89 16.12 4.03
C TYR A 229 -19.24 16.13 4.74
N PRO A 230 -20.30 16.65 4.09
CA PRO A 230 -21.57 16.85 4.74
C PRO A 230 -22.20 15.53 5.17
N GLN A 231 -23.16 15.63 6.08
CA GLN A 231 -24.06 14.53 6.38
C GLN A 231 -25.25 14.57 5.41
N VAL A 232 -25.62 13.40 4.91
CA VAL A 232 -26.80 13.21 4.05
C VAL A 232 -27.77 12.24 4.71
N GLU A 233 -29.05 12.41 4.43
CA GLU A 233 -30.09 11.49 4.89
C GLU A 233 -29.96 10.16 4.13
N LEU A 234 -30.00 9.07 4.89
CA LEU A 234 -30.00 7.72 4.36
C LEU A 234 -31.43 7.31 4.02
N PRO A 235 -31.62 6.64 2.88
CA PRO A 235 -32.88 5.97 2.57
C PRO A 235 -33.26 4.93 3.65
N PRO A 236 -34.57 4.65 3.86
CA PRO A 236 -35.04 3.66 4.84
C PRO A 236 -34.43 2.27 4.67
N GLU A 237 -34.21 1.83 3.43
CA GLU A 237 -33.56 0.55 3.10
C GLU A 237 -32.11 0.44 3.62
N HIS A 238 -31.50 1.57 3.96
CA HIS A 238 -30.15 1.67 4.52
C HIS A 238 -30.15 1.97 6.03
N GLY A 239 -31.30 1.86 6.68
CA GLY A 239 -31.47 2.05 8.13
C GLY A 239 -31.85 3.47 8.54
N GLY A 240 -32.05 4.39 7.58
CA GLY A 240 -32.46 5.78 7.83
C GLY A 240 -31.45 6.62 8.60
N GLY A 241 -31.81 7.88 8.86
CA GLY A 241 -31.00 8.85 9.60
C GLY A 241 -29.82 9.41 8.80
N LYS A 242 -28.91 10.11 9.47
CA LYS A 242 -27.81 10.82 8.81
C LYS A 242 -26.53 9.99 8.74
N ALA A 243 -25.85 10.04 7.59
CA ALA A 243 -24.51 9.47 7.42
C ALA A 243 -23.54 10.49 6.80
N THR A 244 -22.28 10.42 7.21
CA THR A 244 -21.21 11.28 6.69
C THR A 244 -20.77 10.79 5.31
N VAL A 245 -20.71 11.71 4.34
CA VAL A 245 -20.06 11.49 3.04
C VAL A 245 -18.57 11.26 3.26
N ILE A 246 -18.00 10.25 2.62
CA ILE A 246 -16.57 9.88 2.74
C ILE A 246 -15.83 9.90 1.40
N ALA A 247 -16.54 9.86 0.28
CA ALA A 247 -15.97 10.02 -1.05
C ALA A 247 -17.05 10.39 -2.08
N TRP A 248 -16.58 10.91 -3.22
CA TRP A 248 -17.39 11.18 -4.41
C TRP A 248 -16.76 10.48 -5.61
N LEU A 249 -17.59 9.89 -6.47
CA LEU A 249 -17.13 9.20 -7.67
C LEU A 249 -17.48 10.04 -8.89
N TRP A 250 -16.46 10.44 -9.63
CA TRP A 250 -16.57 11.38 -10.75
C TRP A 250 -16.17 10.73 -12.07
N ALA A 251 -16.87 11.08 -13.14
CA ALA A 251 -16.43 10.83 -14.50
C ALA A 251 -15.81 12.11 -15.08
N ARG A 252 -14.74 11.97 -15.87
CA ARG A 252 -14.35 13.00 -16.83
C ARG A 252 -15.38 13.06 -17.95
N THR A 253 -15.62 14.26 -18.49
CA THR A 253 -16.52 14.45 -19.63
C THR A 253 -15.84 15.13 -20.80
N VAL A 254 -16.36 14.91 -22.00
CA VAL A 254 -16.04 15.65 -23.23
C VAL A 254 -17.33 16.02 -23.95
N LYS A 255 -17.32 17.01 -24.84
CA LYS A 255 -18.50 17.29 -25.67
C LYS A 255 -18.83 16.11 -26.59
N SER A 256 -20.11 15.94 -26.91
CA SER A 256 -20.50 14.93 -27.91
C SER A 256 -19.92 15.31 -29.28
N PRO A 257 -19.30 14.36 -30.01
CA PRO A 257 -18.88 14.60 -31.40
C PRO A 257 -20.07 14.65 -32.37
N ASN A 258 -21.28 14.27 -31.92
CA ASN A 258 -22.48 14.38 -32.73
C ASN A 258 -22.98 15.84 -32.73
N PRO A 259 -23.07 16.52 -33.90
CA PRO A 259 -23.47 17.92 -33.97
C PRO A 259 -24.81 18.23 -33.29
N ALA A 260 -25.79 17.33 -33.39
CA ALA A 260 -27.12 17.50 -32.79
C ALA A 260 -27.10 17.50 -31.25
N TYR A 261 -26.04 16.97 -30.64
CA TYR A 261 -25.86 16.88 -29.19
C TYR A 261 -24.54 17.52 -28.73
N SER A 262 -23.97 18.42 -29.55
CA SER A 262 -22.65 19.03 -29.31
C SER A 262 -22.56 19.82 -28.00
N HIS A 263 -23.71 20.23 -27.42
CA HIS A 263 -23.80 20.86 -26.11
C HIS A 263 -23.67 19.88 -24.95
N VAL A 264 -23.92 18.58 -25.16
CA VAL A 264 -23.94 17.55 -24.13
C VAL A 264 -22.52 17.17 -23.70
N ASP A 265 -22.27 17.23 -22.40
CA ASP A 265 -21.06 16.69 -21.76
C ASP A 265 -21.19 15.19 -21.55
N VAL A 266 -20.51 14.40 -22.37
CA VAL A 266 -20.56 12.94 -22.33
C VAL A 266 -19.54 12.39 -21.32
N PRO A 267 -19.96 11.56 -20.34
CA PRO A 267 -19.06 10.97 -19.37
C PRO A 267 -18.28 9.78 -19.94
N LEU A 268 -16.96 9.78 -19.72
CA LEU A 268 -16.04 8.73 -20.13
C LEU A 268 -15.87 7.71 -19.00
N ILE A 269 -16.66 6.64 -19.02
CA ILE A 269 -16.81 5.67 -17.93
C ILE A 269 -16.47 4.28 -18.43
N SER A 270 -15.45 3.66 -17.85
CA SER A 270 -14.99 2.32 -18.28
C SER A 270 -15.80 1.16 -17.69
N SER A 271 -16.59 1.45 -16.65
CA SER A 271 -17.54 0.54 -16.00
C SER A 271 -18.48 1.32 -15.07
N PHE A 272 -19.74 0.89 -14.99
CA PHE A 272 -20.72 1.42 -14.04
C PHE A 272 -20.71 0.71 -12.68
N TRP A 273 -19.83 -0.26 -12.45
CA TRP A 273 -19.73 -0.96 -11.18
C TRP A 273 -19.23 -0.06 -10.03
N LEU A 274 -20.00 -0.02 -8.95
CA LEU A 274 -19.57 0.55 -7.66
C LEU A 274 -19.06 -0.53 -6.70
N SER A 275 -19.67 -1.71 -6.74
CA SER A 275 -19.25 -2.89 -6.00
C SER A 275 -19.58 -4.16 -6.79
N LYS A 276 -18.58 -5.02 -7.00
CA LYS A 276 -18.73 -6.36 -7.61
C LYS A 276 -18.80 -7.48 -6.56
N LYS A 277 -18.83 -7.13 -5.26
CA LYS A 277 -18.78 -8.12 -4.20
C LYS A 277 -20.07 -8.94 -4.21
N LYS A 278 -19.95 -10.27 -4.30
CA LYS A 278 -21.10 -11.19 -4.30
C LYS A 278 -22.01 -10.91 -3.10
N GLY A 279 -23.31 -10.71 -3.35
CA GLY A 279 -24.33 -10.38 -2.35
C GLY A 279 -24.29 -8.94 -1.82
N LYS A 280 -23.42 -8.08 -2.38
CA LYS A 280 -23.32 -6.64 -2.10
C LYS A 280 -23.02 -5.88 -3.41
N GLU A 281 -23.59 -6.35 -4.51
CA GLU A 281 -23.46 -5.75 -5.82
C GLU A 281 -24.16 -4.40 -5.86
N VAL A 282 -23.47 -3.39 -6.39
CA VAL A 282 -24.01 -2.05 -6.55
C VAL A 282 -23.46 -1.46 -7.84
N PHE A 283 -24.31 -0.83 -8.64
CA PHE A 283 -23.92 -0.21 -9.91
C PHE A 283 -24.67 1.08 -10.18
N ILE A 284 -24.15 1.86 -11.12
CA ILE A 284 -24.77 3.08 -11.62
C ILE A 284 -25.67 2.76 -12.80
N GLN A 285 -26.92 3.23 -12.74
CA GLN A 285 -27.84 3.18 -13.86
C GLN A 285 -27.99 4.59 -14.44
N PRO A 286 -27.53 4.84 -15.68
CA PRO A 286 -27.84 6.09 -16.35
C PRO A 286 -29.33 6.12 -16.75
N VAL A 287 -29.95 7.28 -16.57
CA VAL A 287 -31.31 7.59 -17.01
C VAL A 287 -31.24 8.75 -18.00
N VAL A 288 -31.59 8.48 -19.25
CA VAL A 288 -31.53 9.45 -20.36
C VAL A 288 -32.94 9.94 -20.68
N ASN A 289 -33.13 11.26 -20.67
CA ASN A 289 -34.39 11.93 -20.96
C ASN A 289 -34.14 13.02 -22.01
N GLY A 290 -34.41 12.71 -23.29
CA GLY A 290 -34.11 13.62 -24.40
C GLY A 290 -32.61 13.85 -24.54
N ASP A 291 -32.18 15.12 -24.46
CA ASP A 291 -30.78 15.54 -24.52
C ASP A 291 -30.08 15.60 -23.14
N ARG A 292 -30.79 15.24 -22.07
CA ARG A 292 -30.28 15.24 -20.69
C ARG A 292 -30.10 13.84 -20.15
N TYR A 293 -29.19 13.68 -19.20
CA TYR A 293 -29.03 12.43 -18.46
C TYR A 293 -28.73 12.67 -16.98
N SER A 294 -29.10 11.68 -16.17
CA SER A 294 -28.81 11.59 -14.74
C SER A 294 -28.28 10.20 -14.40
N PHE A 295 -27.69 10.06 -13.22
CA PHE A 295 -27.22 8.78 -12.70
C PHE A 295 -28.03 8.41 -11.47
N THR A 296 -28.50 7.18 -11.42
CA THR A 296 -29.08 6.58 -10.22
C THR A 296 -28.19 5.43 -9.75
N VAL A 297 -28.32 5.05 -8.48
CA VAL A 297 -27.59 3.92 -7.90
C VAL A 297 -28.56 2.78 -7.64
N VAL A 298 -28.20 1.59 -8.12
CA VAL A 298 -29.01 0.38 -8.01
C VAL A 298 -28.24 -0.67 -7.22
N SER A 299 -28.90 -1.25 -6.22
CA SER A 299 -28.38 -2.35 -5.42
C SER A 299 -28.90 -3.70 -5.91
N GLY A 300 -28.03 -4.71 -5.94
CA GLY A 300 -28.33 -6.05 -6.42
C GLY A 300 -28.18 -6.20 -7.95
N LEU A 301 -28.44 -7.42 -8.45
CA LEU A 301 -28.27 -7.79 -9.86
C LEU A 301 -29.58 -7.90 -10.64
N ALA A 302 -30.73 -7.77 -9.97
CA ALA A 302 -32.02 -8.21 -10.49
C ALA A 302 -32.51 -7.45 -11.74
N THR A 303 -31.97 -6.25 -12.01
CA THR A 303 -32.50 -5.33 -13.03
C THR A 303 -31.47 -4.88 -14.06
N GLY A 304 -30.20 -5.32 -13.93
CA GLY A 304 -29.08 -4.77 -14.69
C GLY A 304 -28.61 -5.66 -15.85
N ASN A 305 -28.41 -5.08 -17.04
CA ASN A 305 -27.65 -5.74 -18.10
C ASN A 305 -26.15 -5.75 -17.75
N LEU A 306 -25.66 -6.90 -17.27
CA LEU A 306 -24.28 -7.06 -16.81
C LEU A 306 -23.23 -6.62 -17.84
N LYS A 307 -23.48 -6.83 -19.14
CA LYS A 307 -22.54 -6.45 -20.20
C LYS A 307 -22.43 -4.92 -20.30
N GLU A 308 -23.55 -4.21 -20.19
CA GLU A 308 -23.57 -2.75 -20.20
C GLU A 308 -22.96 -2.16 -18.93
N ILE A 309 -23.24 -2.76 -17.77
CA ILE A 309 -22.64 -2.33 -16.49
C ILE A 309 -21.12 -2.52 -16.53
N ASP A 310 -20.65 -3.67 -17.02
CA ASP A 310 -19.23 -3.90 -17.18
C ASP A 310 -18.61 -2.90 -18.16
N ALA A 311 -19.26 -2.60 -19.29
CA ALA A 311 -18.74 -1.71 -20.32
C ALA A 311 -18.74 -0.23 -19.94
N GLY A 312 -19.67 0.23 -19.12
CA GLY A 312 -19.86 1.66 -18.89
C GLY A 312 -20.27 2.36 -20.19
N THR A 313 -19.64 3.48 -20.49
CA THR A 313 -19.72 4.14 -21.81
C THR A 313 -18.60 3.70 -22.75
N THR A 314 -17.79 2.69 -22.44
CA THR A 314 -16.76 2.19 -23.37
C THR A 314 -17.39 1.61 -24.62
N TRP A 315 -16.83 1.90 -25.79
CA TRP A 315 -17.25 1.27 -27.03
C TRP A 315 -16.87 -0.21 -27.02
N VAL A 316 -17.86 -1.06 -27.29
CA VAL A 316 -17.69 -2.52 -27.40
C VAL A 316 -17.86 -2.89 -28.86
N ALA A 317 -16.83 -3.50 -29.45
CA ALA A 317 -16.89 -3.98 -30.82
C ALA A 317 -17.83 -5.21 -30.94
N GLU A 318 -18.19 -5.58 -32.17
CA GLU A 318 -19.10 -6.70 -32.45
C GLU A 318 -18.61 -8.03 -31.86
N ASN A 319 -17.29 -8.22 -31.75
CA ASN A 319 -16.67 -9.37 -31.11
C ASN A 319 -16.71 -9.35 -29.56
N GLY A 320 -17.43 -8.39 -28.96
CA GLY A 320 -17.58 -8.23 -27.52
C GLY A 320 -16.38 -7.60 -26.81
N ARG A 321 -15.33 -7.19 -27.54
CA ARG A 321 -14.10 -6.65 -26.96
C ARG A 321 -14.21 -5.14 -26.75
N LYS A 322 -13.85 -4.68 -25.55
CA LYS A 322 -13.75 -3.24 -25.25
C LYS A 322 -12.63 -2.61 -26.06
N ILE A 323 -12.93 -1.51 -26.74
CA ILE A 323 -11.92 -0.73 -27.45
C ILE A 323 -11.32 0.29 -26.50
N LYS A 324 -9.99 0.25 -26.34
CA LYS A 324 -9.26 1.14 -25.44
C LYS A 324 -9.48 2.60 -25.87
N ALA A 325 -9.71 3.47 -24.89
CA ALA A 325 -9.86 4.92 -25.09
C ALA A 325 -10.92 5.33 -26.14
N THR A 326 -11.91 4.47 -26.40
CA THR A 326 -13.04 4.77 -27.27
C THR A 326 -14.32 4.57 -26.49
N PHE A 327 -15.19 5.56 -26.53
CA PHE A 327 -16.42 5.61 -25.74
C PHE A 327 -17.63 5.81 -26.64
N LYS A 328 -18.82 5.73 -26.07
CA LYS A 328 -20.11 5.91 -26.72
C LYS A 328 -20.83 7.07 -26.03
N CYS A 329 -21.34 8.00 -26.83
CA CYS A 329 -22.23 9.04 -26.32
C CYS A 329 -23.46 8.39 -25.69
N ILE A 330 -23.70 8.68 -24.41
CA ILE A 330 -24.80 8.08 -23.66
C ILE A 330 -26.18 8.51 -24.17
N VAL A 331 -26.25 9.66 -24.84
CA VAL A 331 -27.46 10.21 -25.45
C VAL A 331 -27.60 9.77 -26.92
N SER A 332 -26.61 10.08 -27.76
CA SER A 332 -26.71 9.86 -29.21
C SER A 332 -26.27 8.47 -29.67
N GLY A 333 -25.60 7.71 -28.80
CA GLY A 333 -24.96 6.45 -29.14
C GLY A 333 -23.75 6.56 -30.09
N SER A 334 -23.33 7.77 -30.45
CA SER A 334 -22.22 7.99 -31.39
C SER A 334 -20.88 7.61 -30.76
N PRO A 335 -19.95 7.00 -31.52
CA PRO A 335 -18.62 6.69 -31.02
C PRO A 335 -17.81 7.97 -30.78
N ILE A 336 -17.05 7.98 -29.70
CA ILE A 336 -16.11 9.03 -29.30
C ILE A 336 -14.72 8.39 -29.28
N LYS A 337 -13.92 8.69 -30.31
CA LYS A 337 -12.59 8.10 -30.51
C LYS A 337 -11.53 8.80 -29.66
N ALA A 338 -10.41 8.11 -29.43
CA ALA A 338 -9.28 8.62 -28.65
C ALA A 338 -8.79 9.99 -29.14
N ASP A 339 -8.57 10.16 -30.44
CA ASP A 339 -8.05 11.42 -31.01
C ASP A 339 -8.95 12.62 -30.68
N TYR A 340 -10.28 12.43 -30.71
CA TYR A 340 -11.23 13.49 -30.34
C TYR A 340 -11.17 13.80 -28.84
N ILE A 341 -11.00 12.78 -27.99
CA ILE A 341 -10.85 12.97 -26.54
C ILE A 341 -9.57 13.74 -26.24
N ASP A 342 -8.46 13.40 -26.90
CA ASP A 342 -7.18 14.09 -26.76
C ASP A 342 -7.28 15.54 -27.26
N GLU A 343 -7.98 15.81 -28.36
CA GLU A 343 -8.27 17.17 -28.82
C GLU A 343 -9.06 17.97 -27.77
N GLN A 344 -10.16 17.41 -27.24
CA GLN A 344 -10.95 18.08 -26.20
C GLN A 344 -10.12 18.33 -24.93
N ALA A 345 -9.24 17.40 -24.54
CA ALA A 345 -8.32 17.55 -23.43
C ALA A 345 -7.31 18.68 -23.64
N ASN A 346 -6.64 18.67 -24.80
CA ASN A 346 -5.63 19.67 -25.17
C ASN A 346 -6.23 21.08 -25.31
N CYS A 347 -7.49 21.19 -25.71
CA CYS A 347 -8.23 22.45 -25.75
C CYS A 347 -8.85 22.87 -24.39
N GLY A 348 -8.62 22.13 -23.31
CA GLY A 348 -9.18 22.44 -21.99
C GLY A 348 -10.70 22.29 -21.90
N LYS A 349 -11.32 21.53 -22.82
CA LYS A 349 -12.78 21.31 -22.88
C LYS A 349 -13.24 20.09 -22.08
N MET A 350 -12.35 19.47 -21.31
CA MET A 350 -12.73 18.38 -20.43
C MET A 350 -13.46 18.90 -19.19
N GLY A 351 -14.63 18.31 -18.92
CA GLY A 351 -15.40 18.57 -17.72
C GLY A 351 -15.38 17.40 -16.76
N PHE A 352 -16.31 17.45 -15.81
CA PHE A 352 -16.54 16.41 -14.81
C PHE A 352 -18.03 16.24 -14.55
N ARG A 353 -18.45 15.02 -14.21
CA ARG A 353 -19.82 14.72 -13.78
C ARG A 353 -19.80 13.83 -12.56
N LEU A 354 -20.52 14.20 -11.50
CA LEU A 354 -20.70 13.35 -10.32
C LEU A 354 -21.54 12.14 -10.71
N MET A 355 -21.06 10.95 -10.37
CA MET A 355 -21.71 9.68 -10.67
C MET A 355 -22.38 9.06 -9.45
N ALA A 356 -21.73 9.14 -8.29
CA ALA A 356 -22.27 8.63 -7.03
C ALA A 356 -21.59 9.28 -5.83
N VAL A 357 -22.32 9.32 -4.71
CA VAL A 357 -21.82 9.74 -3.40
C VAL A 357 -21.60 8.50 -2.55
N VAL A 358 -20.43 8.39 -1.90
CA VAL A 358 -20.11 7.29 -0.99
C VAL A 358 -20.23 7.78 0.43
N VAL A 359 -21.03 7.09 1.24
CA VAL A 359 -21.27 7.44 2.65
C VAL A 359 -20.85 6.31 3.57
N GLN A 360 -20.46 6.67 4.79
CA GLN A 360 -20.08 5.71 5.82
C GLN A 360 -21.33 5.11 6.47
N GLY A 361 -21.63 3.85 6.15
CA GLY A 361 -22.65 3.06 6.83
C GLY A 361 -22.11 2.30 8.04
N ARG A 362 -23.02 1.71 8.83
CA ARG A 362 -22.68 0.89 10.02
C ARG A 362 -21.87 -0.37 9.68
N HIS A 363 -22.16 -0.99 8.53
CA HIS A 363 -21.56 -2.28 8.11
C HIS A 363 -20.79 -2.20 6.79
N GLY A 364 -20.28 -1.01 6.46
CA GLY A 364 -19.50 -0.75 5.25
C GLY A 364 -19.94 0.53 4.53
N ARG A 365 -19.48 0.66 3.29
CA ARG A 365 -19.81 1.79 2.41
C ARG A 365 -21.21 1.62 1.85
N ILE A 366 -21.95 2.71 1.79
CA ILE A 366 -23.22 2.82 1.08
C ILE A 366 -23.00 3.79 -0.08
N TYR A 367 -23.63 3.50 -1.22
CA TYR A 367 -23.54 4.33 -2.41
C TYR A 367 -24.90 4.98 -2.66
N LEU A 368 -24.90 6.29 -2.84
CA LEU A 368 -26.09 7.09 -3.09
C LEU A 368 -25.98 7.78 -4.44
N ALA A 369 -27.14 8.11 -5.03
CA ALA A 369 -27.20 8.88 -6.26
C ALA A 369 -26.66 10.31 -6.06
N PRO A 370 -26.20 10.99 -7.13
CA PRO A 370 -25.60 12.33 -7.04
C PRO A 370 -26.51 13.44 -6.51
N ASP A 371 -27.83 13.27 -6.61
CA ASP A 371 -28.86 14.26 -6.26
C ASP A 371 -29.04 14.44 -4.74
N VAL A 372 -28.46 13.56 -3.92
CA VAL A 372 -28.46 13.70 -2.46
C VAL A 372 -27.58 14.85 -1.96
N ILE A 373 -26.83 15.51 -2.83
CA ILE A 373 -25.95 16.63 -2.49
C ILE A 373 -26.00 17.74 -3.56
N ASP A 374 -25.97 19.00 -3.12
CA ASP A 374 -25.73 20.14 -4.02
C ASP A 374 -24.24 20.20 -4.37
N VAL A 375 -23.91 19.65 -5.54
CA VAL A 375 -22.56 19.60 -6.09
C VAL A 375 -21.97 20.98 -6.34
N ASP A 376 -22.77 21.91 -6.87
CA ASP A 376 -22.27 23.22 -7.28
C ASP A 376 -21.92 24.05 -6.04
N SER A 377 -22.72 23.93 -4.98
CA SER A 377 -22.40 24.53 -3.68
C SER A 377 -21.10 23.96 -3.11
N LEU A 378 -20.95 22.63 -3.10
CA LEU A 378 -19.74 21.99 -2.59
C LEU A 378 -18.49 22.40 -3.39
N GLN A 379 -18.58 22.47 -4.72
CA GLN A 379 -17.46 22.90 -5.56
C GLN A 379 -17.06 24.35 -5.29
N ARG A 380 -18.02 25.26 -5.12
CA ARG A 380 -17.75 26.65 -4.74
C ARG A 380 -17.06 26.74 -3.39
N GLU A 381 -17.47 25.93 -2.43
CA GLU A 381 -16.87 25.90 -1.09
C GLU A 381 -15.43 25.38 -1.11
N ILE A 382 -15.19 24.27 -1.82
CA ILE A 382 -13.85 23.72 -2.07
C ILE A 382 -12.96 24.77 -2.73
N HIS A 383 -13.43 25.39 -3.81
CA HIS A 383 -12.67 26.43 -4.51
C HIS A 383 -12.37 27.62 -3.59
N THR A 384 -13.35 28.07 -2.81
CA THR A 384 -13.18 29.17 -1.86
C THR A 384 -12.14 28.83 -0.79
N TYR A 385 -12.13 27.60 -0.28
CA TYR A 385 -11.16 27.17 0.72
C TYR A 385 -9.73 27.12 0.16
N PHE A 386 -9.52 26.46 -0.99
CA PHE A 386 -8.18 26.26 -1.54
C PHE A 386 -7.61 27.49 -2.27
N CYS A 387 -8.44 28.33 -2.90
CA CYS A 387 -7.96 29.55 -3.58
C CYS A 387 -7.72 30.73 -2.63
N ARG A 388 -8.14 30.65 -1.36
CA ARG A 388 -7.78 31.64 -0.34
C ARG A 388 -6.36 31.45 0.21
N ASP A 389 -5.73 30.31 -0.04
CA ASP A 389 -4.34 30.06 0.34
C ASP A 389 -3.43 30.32 -0.88
N PRO A 390 -2.63 31.41 -0.89
CA PRO A 390 -1.75 31.75 -2.00
C PRO A 390 -0.64 30.72 -2.25
N HIS A 391 -0.47 29.72 -1.37
CA HIS A 391 0.49 28.63 -1.54
C HIS A 391 -0.11 27.37 -2.20
N PHE A 392 -1.43 27.30 -2.41
CA PHE A 392 -2.10 26.19 -3.08
C PHE A 392 -2.52 26.57 -4.51
N ALA A 393 -1.81 26.06 -5.52
CA ALA A 393 -2.31 26.09 -6.89
C ALA A 393 -3.58 25.22 -6.99
N PRO A 394 -4.65 25.67 -7.66
CA PRO A 394 -5.90 24.92 -7.76
C PRO A 394 -5.70 23.66 -8.61
N VAL A 395 -5.47 22.52 -7.96
CA VAL A 395 -5.55 21.21 -8.59
C VAL A 395 -7.01 20.78 -8.57
N PHE A 396 -7.74 21.08 -9.65
CA PHE A 396 -9.08 20.53 -9.87
C PHE A 396 -9.01 18.99 -9.90
N GLY A 397 -9.66 18.34 -8.93
CA GLY A 397 -9.83 16.88 -8.91
C GLY A 397 -9.26 16.12 -7.71
N LEU A 398 -8.86 16.78 -6.62
CA LEU A 398 -8.50 16.07 -5.38
C LEU A 398 -9.75 15.50 -4.68
N VAL A 399 -9.96 14.20 -4.82
CA VAL A 399 -10.73 13.41 -3.86
C VAL A 399 -9.84 13.21 -2.64
N PHE A 400 -10.06 14.01 -1.59
CA PHE A 400 -9.56 13.64 -0.27
C PHE A 400 -10.45 12.50 0.26
N ILE A 401 -9.88 11.32 0.47
CA ILE A 401 -10.57 10.24 1.19
C ILE A 401 -10.18 10.39 2.67
N PHE A 402 -11.09 10.92 3.49
CA PHE A 402 -10.97 10.76 4.94
C PHE A 402 -11.48 9.38 5.31
N ASP A 403 -10.60 8.38 5.32
CA ASP A 403 -10.94 7.11 5.94
C ASP A 403 -10.91 7.27 7.46
N ARG A 404 -12.09 7.41 8.08
CA ARG A 404 -12.24 7.39 9.54
C ARG A 404 -11.83 6.04 10.16
N ASN A 405 -11.58 4.99 9.36
CA ASN A 405 -11.03 3.71 9.86
C ASN A 405 -9.53 3.75 10.15
N PHE A 406 -8.95 4.94 10.39
CA PHE A 406 -7.83 5.07 11.32
C PHE A 406 -8.34 4.80 12.75
N ASP A 407 -8.84 3.57 12.95
CA ASP A 407 -9.16 3.02 14.24
C ASP A 407 -7.81 2.66 14.88
N SER A 408 -7.35 3.54 15.76
CA SER A 408 -6.11 3.40 16.52
C SER A 408 -6.08 2.15 17.41
N THR A 409 -7.19 1.40 17.49
CA THR A 409 -7.27 0.10 18.18
C THR A 409 -6.78 -1.07 17.32
N ARG A 410 -6.63 -0.93 16.00
CA ARG A 410 -5.90 -1.91 15.19
C ARG A 410 -4.41 -1.65 15.35
N GLY A 411 -3.90 -2.14 16.48
CA GLY A 411 -2.55 -1.97 16.99
C GLY A 411 -1.44 -1.97 15.94
N ILE A 412 -0.57 -0.98 16.03
CA ILE A 412 0.86 -1.17 15.78
C ILE A 412 1.31 -2.08 16.93
N GLY A 413 1.26 -3.40 16.71
CA GLY A 413 1.76 -4.44 17.59
C GLY A 413 3.10 -4.96 17.09
#